data_AF-A0A658IDY8-F1
#
_entry.id   AF-A0A658IDY8-F1
#
_cell.length_a   1.000
_cell.length_b   1.000
_cell.length_c   1.000
_cell.angle_alpha   90.00
_cell.angle_beta   90.00
_cell.angle_gamma   90.00
#
_symmetry.space_group_name_H-M   'P 1'
#
loop_
_entity.id
_entity.type
_entity.pdbx_description
1 polymer ?
#
loop_
_entity_poly.entity_id
_entity_poly.type
_entity_poly.pdbx_seq_one_letter_code
_entity_poly.pdbx_strand_id
1 'polypeptide(L)'
;MLIKQLVLHNFRVFNGTHTIDLAPRKRQHEVNSRPIVLFGGLNGAGKTSILSAIRLALYGRLAFGSAMQQQEYIEQLGMLVHNGTCTKERPNEASVELTFTYNKDGREAEFTVTRSWRKGKKDRLSLQQDGQPRSELNYDQC
;
A
#
# COMPACT_ATOMS: atom_id res chain seq x y z
N MET A 1 0.70 -16.46 0.95
CA MET A 1 0.53 -15.07 1.38
C MET A 1 -0.95 -14.75 1.40
N LEU A 2 -1.46 -14.06 2.43
CA LEU A 2 -2.82 -13.56 2.50
C LEU A 2 -2.80 -12.06 2.84
N ILE A 3 -3.34 -11.21 1.98
CA ILE A 3 -3.46 -9.76 2.26
C ILE A 3 -4.63 -9.54 3.21
N LYS A 4 -4.39 -8.83 4.32
CA LYS A 4 -5.38 -8.57 5.38
C LYS A 4 -5.89 -7.14 5.38
N GLN A 5 -5.02 -6.16 5.16
CA GLN A 5 -5.40 -4.75 5.26
C GLN A 5 -4.55 -3.89 4.33
N LEU A 6 -5.17 -2.85 3.77
CA LEU A 6 -4.49 -1.75 3.08
C LEU A 6 -4.88 -0.43 3.73
N VAL A 7 -3.90 0.35 4.18
CA VAL A 7 -4.08 1.71 4.67
C VAL A 7 -3.47 2.69 3.68
N LEU A 8 -4.26 3.67 3.27
CA LEU A 8 -3.88 4.74 2.34
C LEU A 8 -3.94 6.06 3.08
N HIS A 9 -2.85 6.82 3.04
CA HIS A 9 -2.83 8.17 3.59
C HIS A 9 -2.45 9.15 2.50
N ASN A 10 -3.35 10.09 2.20
CA ASN A 10 -3.15 11.16 1.20
C ASN A 10 -2.67 10.62 -0.15
N PHE A 11 -3.23 9.50 -0.61
CA PHE A 11 -2.78 8.78 -1.80
C PHE A 11 -3.76 8.92 -2.96
N ARG A 12 -3.34 9.54 -4.06
CA ARG A 12 -4.15 9.79 -5.25
C ARG A 12 -5.50 10.43 -4.92
N VAL A 13 -6.60 9.69 -5.08
CA VAL A 13 -7.97 10.19 -4.83
C VAL A 13 -8.37 10.12 -3.35
N PHE A 14 -7.57 9.43 -2.52
CA PHE A 14 -7.84 9.25 -1.10
C PHE A 14 -7.20 10.37 -0.29
N ASN A 15 -8.00 11.34 0.17
CA ASN A 15 -7.58 12.40 1.08
C ASN A 15 -7.71 11.95 2.54
N GLY A 16 -6.71 12.22 3.38
CA GLY A 16 -6.64 11.71 4.74
C GLY A 16 -6.35 10.20 4.78
N THR A 17 -6.69 9.56 5.89
CA THR A 17 -6.45 8.12 6.12
C THR A 17 -7.67 7.28 5.77
N HIS A 18 -7.48 6.29 4.91
CA HIS A 18 -8.49 5.31 4.52
C HIS A 18 -7.97 3.91 4.82
N THR A 19 -8.74 3.12 5.57
CA THR A 19 -8.39 1.73 5.90
C THR A 19 -9.35 0.78 5.19
N ILE A 20 -8.79 -0.18 4.46
CA ILE A 20 -9.54 -1.17 3.69
C ILE A 20 -9.22 -2.55 4.27
N ASP A 21 -10.24 -3.20 4.83
CA ASP A 21 -10.19 -4.59 5.26
C ASP A 21 -10.29 -5.51 4.04
N LEU A 22 -9.29 -6.37 3.90
CA LEU A 22 -9.11 -7.32 2.80
C LEU A 22 -9.18 -8.77 3.28
N ALA A 23 -9.33 -9.01 4.58
CA ALA A 23 -9.40 -10.35 5.13
C ALA A 23 -10.68 -11.07 4.68
N PRO A 24 -10.60 -12.33 4.21
CA PRO A 24 -11.77 -13.14 3.89
C PRO A 24 -12.74 -13.23 5.07
N ARG A 25 -14.01 -12.85 4.83
CA ARG A 25 -15.05 -12.89 5.87
C ARG A 25 -15.82 -14.22 5.81
N LYS A 26 -16.14 -14.78 6.98
CA LYS A 26 -17.13 -15.85 7.15
C LYS A 26 -18.47 -15.24 7.55
N ARG A 27 -19.57 -15.72 6.96
CA ARG A 27 -20.94 -15.41 7.43
C ARG A 27 -21.40 -16.53 8.36
N GLN A 28 -22.24 -16.21 9.35
CA GLN A 28 -22.71 -17.17 10.37
C GLN A 28 -23.37 -18.43 9.78
N HIS A 29 -23.87 -18.39 8.54
CA HIS A 29 -24.56 -19.50 7.88
C HIS A 29 -23.78 -20.12 6.70
N GLU A 30 -22.49 -19.79 6.54
CA GLU A 30 -21.67 -20.33 5.45
C GLU A 30 -20.52 -21.19 5.98
N VAL A 31 -20.43 -22.42 5.46
CA VAL A 31 -19.37 -23.37 5.79
C VAL A 31 -18.02 -22.90 5.23
N ASN A 32 -18.04 -22.27 4.06
CA ASN A 32 -16.83 -21.84 3.34
C ASN A 32 -16.53 -20.35 3.58
N SER A 33 -15.24 -20.02 3.73
CA SER A 33 -14.78 -18.63 3.66
C SER A 33 -15.03 -18.06 2.26
N ARG A 34 -15.21 -16.73 2.16
CA ARG A 34 -15.29 -16.02 0.87
C ARG A 34 -13.91 -15.44 0.52
N PRO A 35 -13.07 -16.12 -0.29
CA PRO A 35 -11.69 -15.70 -0.54
C PRO A 35 -11.58 -14.56 -1.56
N ILE A 36 -12.67 -14.20 -2.24
CA ILE A 36 -12.69 -13.16 -3.26
C ILE A 36 -13.21 -11.85 -2.66
N VAL A 37 -12.37 -10.81 -2.73
CA VAL A 37 -12.75 -9.42 -2.42
C VAL A 37 -12.93 -8.66 -3.73
N LEU A 38 -14.12 -8.08 -3.94
CA LEU A 38 -14.44 -7.31 -5.13
C LEU A 38 -14.47 -5.82 -4.82
N PHE A 39 -13.71 -5.03 -5.59
CA PHE A 39 -13.75 -3.57 -5.54
C PHE A 39 -14.71 -3.02 -6.61
N GLY A 40 -15.95 -2.74 -6.21
CA GLY A 40 -16.94 -2.04 -7.03
C GLY A 40 -16.86 -0.52 -6.85
N GLY A 41 -17.19 0.24 -7.88
CA GLY A 41 -17.27 1.71 -7.81
C GLY A 41 -17.31 2.37 -9.18
N LEU A 42 -17.69 3.64 -9.22
CA LEU A 42 -17.74 4.44 -10.44
C LEU A 42 -16.33 4.73 -11.01
N ASN A 43 -16.28 5.23 -12.24
CA ASN A 43 -15.03 5.74 -12.81
C ASN A 43 -14.50 6.91 -11.97
N GLY A 44 -13.20 6.93 -11.71
CA GLY A 44 -12.59 7.91 -10.80
C GLY A 44 -12.70 7.58 -9.30
N ALA A 45 -13.49 6.58 -8.89
CA ALA A 45 -13.67 6.25 -7.46
C ALA A 45 -12.45 5.62 -6.77
N GLY A 46 -11.30 5.46 -7.46
CA GLY A 46 -10.06 4.98 -6.84
C GLY A 46 -9.74 3.50 -6.99
N LYS A 47 -10.53 2.72 -7.76
CA LYS A 47 -10.27 1.28 -8.01
C LYS A 47 -8.83 1.00 -8.45
N THR A 48 -8.35 1.70 -9.47
CA THR A 48 -6.96 1.57 -9.96
C THR A 48 -5.93 2.08 -8.95
N SER A 49 -6.29 3.07 -8.14
CA SER A 49 -5.43 3.59 -7.07
C SER A 49 -5.18 2.52 -5.99
N ILE A 50 -6.20 1.77 -5.60
CA ILE A 50 -6.06 0.64 -4.66
C ILE A 50 -5.07 -0.39 -5.21
N LEU A 51 -5.24 -0.83 -6.47
CA LEU A 51 -4.31 -1.77 -7.10
C LEU A 51 -2.89 -1.21 -7.19
N SER A 52 -2.74 0.07 -7.51
CA SER A 52 -1.44 0.74 -7.60
C SER A 52 -0.75 0.85 -6.24
N ALA A 53 -1.51 1.08 -5.17
CA ALA A 53 -0.98 1.16 -3.80
C ALA A 53 -0.44 -0.20 -3.32
N ILE A 54 -1.16 -1.30 -3.59
CA ILE A 54 -0.69 -2.65 -3.27
C ILE A 54 0.61 -2.96 -4.01
N ARG A 55 0.68 -2.65 -5.32
CA ARG A 55 1.90 -2.83 -6.12
C ARG A 55 3.05 -1.99 -5.57
N LEU A 56 2.81 -0.73 -5.22
CA LEU A 56 3.84 0.14 -4.68
C LEU A 56 4.35 -0.35 -3.32
N ALA A 57 3.46 -0.76 -2.42
CA ALA A 57 3.85 -1.28 -1.11
C ALA A 57 4.82 -2.46 -1.26
N LEU A 58 4.48 -3.43 -2.11
CA LEU A 58 5.27 -4.65 -2.32
C LEU A 58 6.54 -4.43 -3.15
N TYR A 59 6.46 -3.65 -4.22
CA TYR A 59 7.50 -3.60 -5.26
C TYR A 59 8.21 -2.25 -5.37
N GLY A 60 7.88 -1.26 -4.54
CA GLY A 60 8.56 0.04 -4.55
C GLY A 60 8.71 0.62 -5.96
N ARG A 61 9.95 0.79 -6.40
CA ARG A 61 10.27 1.34 -7.73
C ARG A 61 9.80 0.42 -8.88
N LEU A 62 9.89 -0.90 -8.72
CA LEU A 62 9.48 -1.86 -9.74
C LEU A 62 7.97 -1.82 -10.03
N ALA A 63 7.16 -1.18 -9.16
CA ALA A 63 5.75 -0.97 -9.41
C ALA A 63 5.46 -0.11 -10.67
N PHE A 64 6.42 0.71 -11.12
CA PHE A 64 6.28 1.62 -12.25
C PHE A 64 6.82 1.06 -13.58
N GLY A 65 7.45 -0.12 -13.58
CA GLY A 65 8.11 -0.71 -14.76
C GLY A 65 9.62 -0.89 -14.57
N SER A 66 10.30 -1.38 -15.61
CA SER A 66 11.74 -1.67 -15.55
C SER A 66 12.61 -0.42 -15.70
N ALA A 67 13.68 -0.35 -14.88
CA ALA A 67 14.80 0.59 -14.96
C ALA A 67 14.50 2.10 -14.80
N MET A 68 13.61 2.47 -13.88
CA MET A 68 13.38 3.88 -13.54
C MET A 68 14.59 4.51 -12.82
N GLN A 69 15.01 5.69 -13.27
CA GLN A 69 16.06 6.45 -12.57
C GLN A 69 15.53 6.97 -11.22
N GLN A 70 16.44 7.28 -10.29
CA GLN A 70 16.03 7.73 -8.95
C GLN A 70 15.22 9.03 -8.99
N GLN A 71 15.61 9.99 -9.83
CA GLN A 71 14.92 11.27 -9.95
C GLN A 71 13.50 11.09 -10.50
N GLU A 72 13.36 10.27 -11.54
CA GLU A 72 12.07 9.92 -12.13
C GLU A 72 11.15 9.23 -11.10
N TYR A 73 11.70 8.32 -10.30
CA TYR A 73 10.96 7.67 -9.21
C TYR A 73 10.45 8.68 -8.17
N ILE A 74 11.27 9.66 -7.80
CA ILE A 74 10.88 10.74 -6.86
C ILE A 74 9.73 11.58 -7.44
N GLU A 75 9.77 11.88 -8.73
CA GLU A 75 8.71 12.61 -9.43
C GLU A 75 7.42 11.80 -9.49
N GLN A 76 7.50 10.51 -9.81
CA GLN A 76 6.35 9.60 -9.77
C GLN A 76 5.72 9.54 -8.38
N LEU A 77 6.51 9.40 -7.32
CA LEU A 77 6.03 9.46 -5.94
C LEU A 77 5.30 10.79 -5.67
N GLY A 78 5.85 11.91 -6.13
CA GLY A 78 5.20 13.22 -6.00
C GLY A 78 3.80 13.28 -6.62
N MET A 79 3.61 12.64 -7.78
CA MET A 79 2.31 12.54 -8.47
C MET A 79 1.31 11.62 -7.77
N LEU A 80 1.78 10.72 -6.89
CA LEU A 80 0.91 9.84 -6.11
C LEU A 80 0.35 10.51 -4.85
N VAL A 81 0.87 11.66 -4.44
CA VAL A 81 0.32 12.42 -3.32
C VAL A 81 -1.01 13.05 -3.75
N HIS A 82 -2.01 13.01 -2.85
CA HIS A 82 -3.32 13.61 -3.09
C HIS A 82 -3.18 15.07 -3.54
N ASN A 83 -3.94 15.41 -4.58
CA ASN A 83 -3.91 16.73 -5.19
C ASN A 83 -5.33 17.29 -5.28
N GLY A 84 -5.83 17.76 -4.12
CA GLY A 84 -7.13 18.42 -4.03
C GLY A 84 -7.18 19.77 -4.77
N THR A 85 -8.38 20.30 -4.89
CA THR A 85 -8.62 21.53 -5.65
C THR A 85 -8.19 22.78 -4.87
N CYS A 86 -8.29 22.74 -3.53
CA CYS A 86 -7.86 23.81 -2.63
C CYS A 86 -6.46 23.54 -2.03
N THR A 87 -5.70 24.59 -1.70
CA THR A 87 -4.40 24.49 -1.01
C THR A 87 -4.47 23.75 0.33
N LYS A 88 -5.57 23.87 1.07
CA LYS A 88 -5.81 23.10 2.31
C LYS A 88 -5.96 21.60 2.08
N GLU A 89 -6.24 21.18 0.85
CA GLU A 89 -6.43 19.79 0.42
C GLU A 89 -5.22 19.26 -0.37
N ARG A 90 -4.10 19.98 -0.36
CA ARG A 90 -2.86 19.58 -1.04
C ARG A 90 -1.82 19.16 -0.01
N PRO A 91 -1.91 17.94 0.53
CA PRO A 91 -0.86 17.41 1.38
C PRO A 91 0.48 17.35 0.63
N ASN A 92 1.56 17.42 1.40
CA ASN A 92 2.92 17.30 0.88
C ASN A 92 3.51 15.90 1.07
N GLU A 93 2.77 15.02 1.74
CA GLU A 93 3.22 13.67 2.10
C GLU A 93 2.09 12.66 1.91
N ALA A 94 2.50 11.42 1.63
CA ALA A 94 1.60 10.30 1.46
C ALA A 94 2.26 9.01 1.96
N SER A 95 1.43 8.03 2.28
CA SER A 95 1.92 6.69 2.59
C SER A 95 0.95 5.61 2.14
N VAL A 96 1.50 4.43 1.91
CA VAL A 96 0.77 3.19 1.72
C VAL A 96 1.30 2.18 2.73
N GLU A 97 0.38 1.48 3.38
CA GLU A 97 0.70 0.42 4.33
C GLU A 97 -0.11 -0.82 3.98
N LEU A 98 0.58 -1.95 3.87
CA LEU A 98 -0.01 -3.23 3.50
C LEU A 98 0.31 -4.26 4.58
N THR A 99 -0.74 -4.84 5.15
CA THR A 99 -0.63 -5.92 6.12
C THR A 99 -1.00 -7.23 5.45
N PHE A 100 -0.15 -8.24 5.58
CA PHE A 100 -0.37 -9.58 5.03
C PHE A 100 0.25 -10.66 5.91
N THR A 101 -0.31 -11.86 5.88
CA THR A 101 0.34 -13.03 6.47
C THR A 101 1.14 -13.79 5.43
N TYR A 102 2.27 -14.34 5.87
CA TYR A 102 3.10 -15.22 5.07
C TYR A 102 3.51 -16.42 5.93
N ASN A 103 3.33 -17.62 5.38
CA ASN A 103 3.76 -18.83 6.04
C ASN A 103 5.22 -19.09 5.67
N LYS A 104 6.10 -19.01 6.65
CA LYS A 104 7.53 -19.33 6.52
C LYS A 104 7.83 -20.51 7.43
N ASP A 105 8.31 -21.61 6.84
CA ASP A 105 8.71 -22.83 7.57
C ASP A 105 7.59 -23.41 8.46
N GLY A 106 6.34 -23.34 8.01
CA GLY A 106 5.17 -23.86 8.72
C GLY A 106 4.61 -22.92 9.79
N ARG A 107 5.24 -21.76 10.03
CA ARG A 107 4.75 -20.73 10.95
C ARG A 107 4.19 -19.56 10.16
N GLU A 108 2.92 -19.25 10.41
CA GLU A 108 2.32 -18.03 9.91
C GLU A 108 2.83 -16.84 10.73
N ALA A 109 3.37 -15.84 10.04
CA ALA A 109 3.74 -14.56 10.62
C ALA A 109 3.00 -13.44 9.90
N GLU A 110 2.67 -12.39 10.64
CA GLU A 110 2.06 -11.18 10.08
C GLU A 110 3.14 -10.16 9.76
N PHE A 111 3.07 -9.60 8.55
CA PHE A 111 3.99 -8.57 8.09
C PHE A 111 3.21 -7.30 7.77
N THR A 112 3.76 -6.16 8.16
CA THR A 112 3.27 -4.84 7.78
C THR A 112 4.39 -4.11 7.05
N VAL A 113 4.16 -3.83 5.77
CA VAL A 113 5.06 -3.03 4.94
C VAL A 113 4.47 -1.64 4.80
N THR A 114 5.22 -0.63 5.24
CA THR A 114 4.82 0.77 5.13
C THR A 114 5.84 1.51 4.28
N ARG A 115 5.36 2.18 3.23
CA ARG A 115 6.12 3.14 2.42
C ARG A 115 5.54 4.53 2.61
N SER A 116 6.38 5.48 3.00
CA SER A 116 5.98 6.88 3.20
C SER A 116 6.92 7.82 2.48
N TRP A 117 6.41 8.89 1.88
CA TRP A 117 7.23 9.85 1.15
C TRP A 117 6.67 11.27 1.23
N ARG A 118 7.54 12.22 0.90
CA ARG A 118 7.20 13.64 0.67
C ARG A 118 7.44 13.99 -0.79
N LYS A 119 6.72 14.97 -1.33
CA LYS A 119 6.99 15.44 -2.71
C LYS A 119 8.45 15.86 -2.85
N GLY A 120 9.08 15.46 -3.95
CA GLY A 120 10.50 15.74 -4.20
C GLY A 120 11.48 14.93 -3.33
N LYS A 121 11.03 13.90 -2.62
CA LYS A 121 11.87 13.00 -1.82
C LYS A 121 11.61 11.53 -2.18
N LYS A 122 12.65 10.72 -2.02
CA LYS A 122 12.54 9.25 -2.08
C LYS A 122 11.68 8.77 -0.92
N ASP A 123 10.94 7.67 -1.10
CA ASP A 123 10.20 7.05 -0.02
C ASP A 123 11.15 6.43 1.03
N ARG A 124 10.58 6.28 2.23
CA ARG A 124 11.13 5.50 3.32
C ARG A 124 10.32 4.22 3.41
N LEU A 125 11.03 3.09 3.43
CA LEU A 125 10.47 1.77 3.66
C LEU A 125 10.63 1.38 5.14
N SER A 126 9.59 0.80 5.72
CA SER A 126 9.66 0.13 7.01
C SER A 126 8.91 -1.20 6.95
N LEU A 127 9.45 -2.21 7.62
CA LEU A 127 8.83 -3.52 7.76
C LEU A 127 8.65 -3.83 9.24
N GLN A 128 7.49 -4.37 9.58
CA GLN A 128 7.24 -4.97 10.87
C GLN A 128 6.88 -6.44 10.66
N GLN A 129 7.33 -7.30 11.57
CA GLN A 129 6.86 -8.67 11.68
C GLN A 129 6.27 -8.86 13.07
N ASP A 130 5.02 -9.33 13.14
CA ASP A 130 4.29 -9.59 14.39
C ASP A 130 4.30 -8.35 15.32
N GLY A 131 4.14 -7.16 14.71
CA GLY A 131 4.17 -5.85 15.38
C GLY A 131 5.56 -5.33 15.76
N GLN A 132 6.63 -6.08 15.51
CA GLN A 132 8.00 -5.69 15.84
C GLN A 132 8.77 -5.20 14.59
N PRO A 133 9.47 -4.04 14.64
CA PRO A 133 10.27 -3.57 13.52
C PRO A 133 11.36 -4.56 13.09
N ARG A 134 11.50 -4.75 11.78
CA ARG A 134 12.56 -5.55 11.15
C ARG A 134 13.53 -4.63 10.43
N SER A 135 14.82 -4.74 10.75
CA SER A 135 15.92 -3.99 10.09
C SER A 135 16.50 -4.70 8.86
N GLU A 136 15.96 -5.88 8.49
CA GLU A 136 16.56 -6.80 7.52
C GLU A 136 16.25 -6.48 6.04
N LEU A 137 15.38 -5.52 5.73
CA LEU A 137 15.11 -5.13 4.35
C LEU A 137 16.08 -4.05 3.87
N ASN A 138 16.95 -4.41 2.92
CA ASN A 138 17.68 -3.41 2.16
C ASN A 138 16.76 -2.85 1.06
N TYR A 139 16.74 -1.53 0.92
CA TYR A 139 15.89 -0.82 -0.05
C TYR A 139 16.12 -1.32 -1.48
N ASP A 140 17.33 -1.77 -1.80
CA ASP A 140 17.72 -2.25 -3.14
C ASP A 140 17.16 -3.64 -3.49
N GLN A 141 16.49 -4.32 -2.55
CA GLN A 141 15.83 -5.60 -2.77
C GLN A 141 14.36 -5.45 -3.23
N CYS A 142 13.88 -4.21 -3.44
CA CYS A 142 12.51 -3.90 -3.85
C CYS A 142 12.42 -3.06 -5.12
#